data_AF-A0A1P8DPQ3-F1
#
_entry.id   AF-A0A1P8DPQ3-F1
#
_cell.length_a   1.000
_cell.length_b   1.000
_cell.length_c   1.000
_cell.angle_alpha   90.00
_cell.angle_beta   90.00
_cell.angle_gamma   90.00
#
_symmetry.space_group_name_H-M   'P 1'
#
loop_
_entity.id
_entity.type
_entity.pdbx_description
1 polymer ?
#
loop_
_entity_poly.entity_id
_entity_poly.type
_entity_poly.pdbx_seq_one_letter_code
_entity_poly.pdbx_strand_id
1 'polypeptide(L)'
;MFFNRRKKYNGKVTALLPVFGFDLEEAGMMKTLNALDIAWSQKYNEYEGALFISYLVLFGYHQKGHEKENKLLESIRFIENEWVQKGIVSPKLVEQFRAKLENYCSSEEKSTQKNQTFEFLPNMPDIMSKQPIKVFACGDHMAVVVEHVETIAKNRYKQNSPLHYHYALALISSSTNQPMLIVTLETGITADYFLGIFTETGERFNLGRVDDVSLDFFLNVALNKVSDKLGISTDSIMSVS
;
A
#
# COMPACT_ATOMS: atom_id res chain seq x y z
N MET A 1 36.33 -0.89 5.48
CA MET A 1 36.33 0.32 4.61
C MET A 1 34.97 0.63 3.95
N PHE A 2 34.16 -0.37 3.58
CA PHE A 2 32.86 -0.18 2.89
C PHE A 2 31.80 0.61 3.67
N PHE A 3 31.65 0.35 4.97
CA PHE A 3 30.71 1.09 5.83
C PHE A 3 30.97 2.61 5.88
N ASN A 4 32.24 3.01 5.75
CA ASN A 4 32.62 4.42 5.78
C ASN A 4 32.24 5.15 4.48
N ARG A 5 32.18 4.44 3.34
CA ARG A 5 31.78 5.01 2.05
C ARG A 5 30.26 5.20 1.97
N ARG A 6 29.49 4.22 2.43
CA ARG A 6 28.01 4.30 2.49
C ARG A 6 27.54 5.41 3.44
N LYS A 7 28.12 5.52 4.64
CA LYS A 7 27.80 6.60 5.58
C LYS A 7 28.10 7.99 4.98
N LYS A 8 29.24 8.12 4.27
CA LYS A 8 29.62 9.36 3.58
C LYS A 8 28.65 9.71 2.45
N TYR A 9 28.20 8.71 1.68
CA TYR A 9 27.19 8.89 0.64
C TYR A 9 25.87 9.40 1.23
N ASN A 10 25.33 8.72 2.25
CA ASN A 10 24.08 9.11 2.89
C ASN A 10 24.16 10.55 3.40
N GLY A 11 25.24 10.92 4.09
CA GLY A 11 25.43 12.29 4.59
C GLY A 11 25.46 13.34 3.47
N LYS A 12 26.08 13.03 2.33
CA LYS A 12 26.09 13.94 1.17
C LYS A 12 24.71 14.06 0.52
N VAL A 13 23.98 12.97 0.35
CA VAL A 13 22.62 13.00 -0.21
C VAL A 13 21.69 13.81 0.71
N THR A 14 21.75 13.57 2.01
CA THR A 14 20.95 14.31 3.00
C THR A 14 21.24 15.81 2.96
N ALA A 15 22.50 16.21 2.76
CA ALA A 15 22.86 17.62 2.64
C ALA A 15 22.28 18.32 1.39
N LEU A 16 21.86 17.55 0.37
CA LEU A 16 21.25 18.08 -0.85
C LEU A 16 19.72 18.18 -0.77
N LEU A 17 19.06 17.51 0.17
CA LEU A 17 17.59 17.51 0.30
C LEU A 17 16.99 18.91 0.54
N PRO A 18 17.60 19.80 1.35
CA PRO A 18 17.05 21.15 1.58
C PRO A 18 16.88 21.98 0.31
N VAL A 19 17.64 21.69 -0.76
CA VAL A 19 17.51 22.37 -2.05
C VAL A 19 16.12 22.14 -2.67
N PHE A 20 15.49 21.01 -2.38
CA PHE A 20 14.12 20.67 -2.81
C PHE A 20 13.04 21.21 -1.87
N GLY A 21 13.42 21.93 -0.81
CA GLY A 21 12.48 22.54 0.13
C GLY A 21 11.93 21.62 1.22
N PHE A 22 12.61 20.52 1.50
CA PHE A 22 12.29 19.60 2.61
C PHE A 22 13.56 19.07 3.28
N ASP A 23 13.42 18.54 4.51
CA ASP A 23 14.52 17.93 5.26
C ASP A 23 14.28 16.43 5.52
N LEU A 24 15.23 15.79 6.21
CA LEU A 24 15.18 14.35 6.48
C LEU A 24 14.02 13.97 7.43
N GLU A 25 13.56 14.90 8.27
CA GLU A 25 12.45 14.67 9.19
C GLU A 25 11.13 14.69 8.42
N GLU A 26 10.94 15.68 7.54
CA GLU A 26 9.79 15.77 6.63
C GLU A 26 9.70 14.55 5.68
N ALA A 27 10.84 14.03 5.21
CA ALA A 27 10.90 12.86 4.33
C ALA A 27 10.68 11.51 5.06
N GLY A 28 10.78 11.49 6.39
CA GLY A 28 10.69 10.28 7.21
C GLY A 28 12.00 9.47 7.24
N MET A 29 12.82 9.74 8.24
CA MET A 29 14.18 9.21 8.44
C MET A 29 14.36 7.71 8.10
N MET A 30 13.49 6.82 8.60
CA MET A 30 13.61 5.37 8.35
C MET A 30 13.32 4.98 6.89
N LYS A 31 12.35 5.65 6.25
CA LYS A 31 12.04 5.41 4.84
C LYS A 31 13.14 5.95 3.94
N THR A 32 13.68 7.12 4.27
CA THR A 32 14.82 7.72 3.56
C THR A 32 16.05 6.83 3.64
N LEU A 33 16.36 6.23 4.80
CA LEU A 33 17.50 5.31 4.93
C LEU A 33 17.36 4.07 4.02
N ASN A 34 16.19 3.43 4.00
CA ASN A 34 15.95 2.29 3.11
C ASN A 34 16.07 2.69 1.63
N ALA A 35 15.55 3.86 1.27
CA ALA A 35 15.64 4.36 -0.10
C ALA A 35 17.08 4.73 -0.52
N LEU A 36 17.88 5.29 0.40
CA LEU A 36 19.31 5.54 0.17
C LEU A 36 20.09 4.25 -0.05
N ASP A 37 19.72 3.16 0.62
CA ASP A 37 20.35 1.86 0.41
C ASP A 37 20.05 1.30 -0.97
N ILE A 38 18.83 1.50 -1.47
CA ILE A 38 18.45 1.16 -2.84
C ILE A 38 19.26 2.00 -3.83
N ALA A 39 19.31 3.33 -3.65
CA ALA A 39 20.06 4.23 -4.52
C ALA A 39 21.56 3.87 -4.57
N TRP A 40 22.15 3.56 -3.41
CA TRP A 40 23.53 3.08 -3.31
C TRP A 40 23.74 1.75 -4.04
N SER A 41 22.81 0.80 -3.90
CA SER A 41 22.88 -0.50 -4.58
C SER A 41 22.80 -0.36 -6.11
N GLN A 42 22.06 0.63 -6.60
CA GLN A 42 21.96 0.99 -8.01
C GLN A 42 23.11 1.85 -8.52
N LYS A 43 24.10 2.14 -7.66
CA LYS A 43 25.30 2.94 -7.96
C LYS A 43 24.97 4.37 -8.39
N TYR A 44 23.89 4.94 -7.89
CA TYR A 44 23.57 6.34 -8.11
C TYR A 44 24.63 7.23 -7.46
N ASN A 45 24.98 8.33 -8.11
CA ASN A 45 25.80 9.36 -7.48
C ASN A 45 24.99 10.14 -6.43
N GLU A 46 25.60 11.09 -5.72
CA GLU A 46 24.93 11.76 -4.60
C GLU A 46 23.77 12.67 -5.05
N TYR A 47 23.83 13.22 -6.27
CA TYR A 47 22.79 14.05 -6.86
C TYR A 47 21.62 13.20 -7.39
N GLU A 48 21.95 12.09 -8.05
CA GLU A 48 20.95 11.10 -8.50
C GLU A 48 20.22 10.47 -7.31
N GLY A 49 20.94 10.19 -6.23
CA GLY A 49 20.37 9.75 -4.96
C GLY A 49 19.43 10.79 -4.37
N ALA A 50 19.82 12.06 -4.38
CA ALA A 50 18.97 13.14 -3.88
C ALA A 50 17.67 13.27 -4.70
N LEU A 51 17.77 13.25 -6.03
CA LEU A 51 16.60 13.23 -6.91
C LEU A 51 15.70 12.03 -6.64
N PHE A 52 16.27 10.84 -6.49
CA PHE A 52 15.51 9.62 -6.20
C PHE A 52 14.69 9.76 -4.92
N ILE A 53 15.29 10.30 -3.84
CA ILE A 53 14.57 10.58 -2.59
C ILE A 53 13.48 11.62 -2.79
N SER A 54 13.77 12.72 -3.50
CA SER A 54 12.78 13.77 -3.77
C SER A 54 11.57 13.26 -4.52
N TYR A 55 11.76 12.39 -5.51
CA TYR A 55 10.66 11.72 -6.21
C TYR A 55 9.85 10.82 -5.28
N LEU A 56 10.49 10.07 -4.38
CA LEU A 56 9.77 9.25 -3.38
C LEU A 56 8.95 10.08 -2.40
N VAL A 57 9.47 11.24 -1.96
CA VAL A 57 8.72 12.17 -1.11
C VAL A 57 7.54 12.76 -1.88
N LEU A 58 7.74 13.14 -3.15
CA LEU A 58 6.68 13.61 -4.02
C LEU A 58 5.56 12.58 -4.17
N PHE A 59 5.90 11.30 -4.39
CA PHE A 59 4.92 10.21 -4.39
C PHE A 59 4.14 10.13 -3.08
N GLY A 60 4.83 10.23 -1.94
CA GLY A 60 4.19 10.21 -0.62
C GLY A 60 3.28 11.43 -0.37
N TYR A 61 3.60 12.59 -0.96
CA TYR A 61 2.78 13.80 -0.89
C TYR A 61 1.53 13.67 -1.77
N HIS A 62 1.68 13.15 -2.98
CA HIS A 62 0.56 12.89 -3.89
C HIS A 62 -0.47 11.95 -3.25
N GLN A 63 -0.03 10.81 -2.71
CA GLN A 63 -0.91 9.83 -2.04
C GLN A 63 -1.71 10.41 -0.86
N LYS A 64 -1.20 11.47 -0.23
CA LYS A 64 -1.80 12.09 0.95
C LYS A 64 -2.52 13.39 0.64
N GLY A 65 -2.57 13.83 -0.63
CA GLY A 65 -3.12 15.12 -1.03
C GLY A 65 -2.42 16.29 -0.33
N HIS A 66 -1.10 16.21 -0.14
CA HIS A 66 -0.36 17.16 0.68
C HIS A 66 -0.18 18.51 -0.04
N GLU A 67 -0.48 19.62 0.61
CA GLU A 67 -0.47 20.97 0.01
C GLU A 67 0.89 21.40 -0.60
N LYS A 68 1.99 20.82 -0.10
CA LYS A 68 3.35 21.08 -0.62
C LYS A 68 3.70 20.33 -1.92
N GLU A 69 2.83 19.45 -2.44
CA GLU A 69 3.11 18.62 -3.62
C GLU A 69 3.55 19.43 -4.84
N ASN A 70 2.73 20.41 -5.26
CA ASN A 70 3.01 21.22 -6.45
C ASN A 70 4.33 21.98 -6.32
N LYS A 71 4.60 22.54 -5.14
CA LYS A 71 5.84 23.26 -4.85
C LYS A 71 7.07 22.35 -4.92
N LEU A 72 6.93 21.12 -4.42
CA LEU A 72 8.00 20.11 -4.51
C LEU A 72 8.23 19.67 -5.95
N LEU A 73 7.17 19.43 -6.73
CA LEU A 73 7.28 19.08 -8.15
C LEU A 73 7.97 20.17 -8.97
N GLU A 74 7.62 21.44 -8.76
CA GLU A 74 8.28 22.58 -9.40
C GLU A 74 9.76 22.65 -9.04
N SER A 75 10.08 22.46 -7.76
CA SER A 75 11.46 22.45 -7.27
C SER A 75 12.29 21.31 -7.89
N ILE A 76 11.74 20.09 -7.94
CA ILE A 76 12.37 18.94 -8.59
C ILE A 76 12.62 19.24 -10.07
N ARG A 77 11.62 19.75 -10.80
CA ARG A 77 11.74 20.09 -12.23
C ARG A 77 12.80 21.15 -12.50
N PHE A 78 12.90 22.15 -11.64
CA PHE A 78 13.90 23.19 -11.77
C PHE A 78 15.32 22.61 -11.57
N ILE A 79 15.52 21.89 -10.46
CA ILE A 79 16.82 21.35 -10.06
C ILE A 79 17.30 20.27 -11.02
N GLU A 80 16.42 19.37 -11.46
CA GLU A 80 16.80 18.31 -12.39
C GLU A 80 17.24 18.86 -13.74
N ASN A 81 16.56 19.89 -14.27
CA ASN A 81 16.94 20.51 -15.54
C ASN A 81 18.33 21.17 -15.42
N GLU A 82 18.59 21.84 -14.30
CA GLU A 82 19.91 22.43 -14.02
C GLU A 82 21.00 21.35 -13.92
N TRP A 83 20.75 20.27 -13.19
CA TRP A 83 21.73 19.19 -12.97
C TRP A 83 21.99 18.36 -14.23
N VAL A 84 20.97 18.17 -15.07
CA VAL A 84 21.10 17.54 -16.39
C VAL A 84 21.92 18.41 -17.32
N GLN A 85 21.65 19.73 -17.39
CA GLN A 85 22.43 20.67 -18.21
C GLN A 85 23.92 20.70 -17.82
N LYS A 86 24.21 20.59 -16.52
CA LYS A 86 25.57 20.52 -15.98
C LYS A 86 26.23 19.14 -16.14
N GLY A 87 25.51 18.12 -16.65
CA GLY A 87 26.02 16.76 -16.80
C GLY A 87 26.27 16.04 -15.47
N ILE A 88 25.67 16.51 -14.37
CA ILE A 88 25.82 15.95 -13.02
C ILE A 88 24.89 14.73 -12.84
N VAL A 89 23.75 14.76 -13.52
CA VAL A 89 22.72 13.71 -13.49
C VAL A 89 22.49 13.19 -14.90
N SER A 90 22.32 11.87 -15.02
CA SER A 90 21.98 11.24 -16.29
C SER A 90 20.57 11.64 -16.79
N PRO A 91 20.42 12.20 -18.01
CA PRO A 91 19.12 12.53 -18.57
C PRO A 91 18.17 11.33 -18.65
N LYS A 92 18.73 10.15 -18.99
CA LYS A 92 17.98 8.90 -19.09
C LYS A 92 17.38 8.47 -17.74
N LEU A 93 18.07 8.77 -16.64
CA LEU A 93 17.56 8.45 -15.31
C LEU A 93 16.39 9.37 -14.94
N VAL A 94 16.49 10.65 -15.26
CA VAL A 94 15.40 11.62 -15.05
C VAL A 94 14.16 11.25 -15.85
N GLU A 95 14.32 10.85 -17.12
CA GLU A 95 13.20 10.34 -17.93
C GLU A 95 12.53 9.13 -17.29
N GLN A 96 13.29 8.20 -16.71
CA GLN A 96 12.73 7.04 -16.01
C GLN A 96 11.93 7.44 -14.76
N PHE A 97 12.41 8.42 -14.00
CA PHE A 97 11.69 8.92 -12.83
C PHE A 97 10.41 9.65 -13.22
N ARG A 98 10.46 10.50 -14.25
CA ARG A 98 9.28 11.17 -14.82
C ARG A 98 8.26 10.16 -15.35
N ALA A 99 8.70 9.17 -16.13
CA ALA A 99 7.81 8.14 -16.65
C ALA A 99 7.17 7.32 -15.53
N LYS A 100 7.89 7.03 -14.44
CA LYS A 100 7.30 6.39 -13.25
C LYS A 100 6.28 7.29 -12.56
N LEU A 101 6.57 8.58 -12.45
CA LEU A 101 5.64 9.56 -11.88
C LEU A 101 4.36 9.66 -12.72
N GLU A 102 4.50 9.82 -14.04
CA GLU A 102 3.37 9.90 -14.97
C GLU A 102 2.56 8.61 -14.99
N ASN A 103 3.19 7.44 -15.00
CA ASN A 103 2.47 6.17 -14.91
C ASN A 103 1.68 6.04 -13.62
N TYR A 104 2.25 6.54 -12.51
CA TYR A 104 1.62 6.51 -11.20
C TYR A 104 0.45 7.51 -11.12
N CYS A 105 0.65 8.77 -11.49
CA CYS A 105 -0.41 9.78 -11.56
C CYS A 105 -1.50 9.39 -12.57
N SER A 106 -1.14 8.82 -13.72
CA SER A 106 -2.10 8.32 -14.72
C SER A 106 -2.84 7.07 -14.23
N SER A 107 -2.24 6.28 -13.34
CA SER A 107 -2.91 5.14 -12.71
C SER A 107 -3.91 5.59 -11.64
N GLU A 108 -3.62 6.69 -10.93
CA GLU A 108 -4.56 7.32 -10.00
C GLU A 108 -5.67 8.11 -10.72
N GLU A 109 -5.40 8.84 -11.81
CA GLU A 109 -6.45 9.49 -12.62
C GLU A 109 -7.36 8.48 -13.36
N LYS A 110 -6.83 7.30 -13.72
CA LYS A 110 -7.65 6.18 -14.23
C LYS A 110 -8.43 5.46 -13.12
N SER A 111 -8.11 5.70 -11.85
CA SER A 111 -8.84 5.14 -10.71
C SER A 111 -10.10 5.95 -10.36
N THR A 112 -10.18 7.22 -10.77
CA THR A 112 -11.33 8.10 -10.48
C THR A 112 -12.43 8.09 -11.55
N GLN A 113 -12.25 7.42 -12.70
CA GLN A 113 -13.24 7.37 -13.79
C GLN A 113 -13.37 6.03 -14.54
N LYS A 114 -12.99 4.91 -13.92
CA LYS A 114 -13.50 3.60 -14.34
C LYS A 114 -14.45 3.11 -13.27
N ASN A 115 -15.58 2.56 -13.70
CA ASN A 115 -16.31 1.55 -12.93
C ASN A 115 -15.29 0.51 -12.45
N GLN A 116 -14.71 0.70 -11.25
CA GLN A 116 -13.72 -0.21 -10.69
C GLN A 116 -14.48 -1.48 -10.35
N THR A 117 -14.47 -2.43 -11.28
CA THR A 117 -14.70 -3.83 -10.94
C THR A 117 -13.58 -4.25 -10.02
N PHE A 118 -13.91 -4.57 -8.77
CA PHE A 118 -13.01 -5.19 -7.81
C PHE A 118 -12.15 -6.27 -8.48
N GLU A 119 -10.83 -6.11 -8.48
CA GLU A 119 -9.92 -7.05 -9.13
C GLU A 119 -9.56 -8.17 -8.14
N PHE A 120 -9.98 -9.40 -8.46
CA PHE A 120 -9.67 -10.58 -7.66
C PHE A 120 -8.27 -11.09 -7.98
N LEU A 121 -7.34 -10.93 -7.04
CA LEU A 121 -5.98 -11.44 -7.15
C LEU A 121 -5.89 -12.91 -6.69
N PRO A 122 -4.98 -13.73 -7.27
CA PRO A 122 -4.87 -15.15 -6.94
C PRO A 122 -4.55 -15.44 -5.47
N ASN A 123 -3.91 -14.51 -4.76
CA ASN A 123 -3.58 -14.66 -3.35
C ASN A 123 -4.75 -14.36 -2.41
N MET A 124 -5.87 -13.79 -2.88
CA MET A 124 -7.01 -13.42 -2.04
C MET A 124 -7.81 -14.65 -1.57
N PRO A 125 -8.56 -14.56 -0.45
CA PRO A 125 -9.49 -15.61 -0.05
C PRO A 125 -10.62 -15.78 -1.08
N ASP A 126 -10.92 -17.02 -1.49
CA ASP A 126 -12.08 -17.32 -2.34
C ASP A 126 -13.37 -17.39 -1.49
N ILE A 127 -13.85 -16.24 -1.05
CA ILE A 127 -15.00 -16.12 -0.11
C ILE A 127 -16.28 -16.75 -0.69
N MET A 128 -16.43 -16.72 -2.01
CA MET A 128 -17.59 -17.31 -2.71
C MET A 128 -17.59 -18.84 -2.71
N SER A 129 -16.48 -19.48 -2.29
CA SER A 129 -16.37 -20.95 -2.24
C SER A 129 -16.95 -21.59 -0.98
N LYS A 130 -17.36 -20.78 0.01
CA LYS A 130 -17.86 -21.23 1.30
C LYS A 130 -19.20 -20.59 1.64
N GLN A 131 -19.99 -21.29 2.44
CA GLN A 131 -21.18 -20.71 3.06
C GLN A 131 -20.77 -19.75 4.17
N PRO A 132 -21.49 -18.63 4.34
CA PRO A 132 -21.21 -17.69 5.41
C PRO A 132 -21.59 -18.28 6.77
N ILE A 133 -20.74 -18.04 7.76
CA ILE A 133 -20.98 -18.40 9.17
C ILE A 133 -21.66 -17.28 9.95
N LYS A 134 -21.47 -16.02 9.51
CA LYS A 134 -22.18 -14.84 10.02
C LYS A 134 -22.37 -13.83 8.90
N VAL A 135 -23.46 -13.08 8.98
CA VAL A 135 -23.77 -11.98 8.08
C VAL A 135 -24.18 -10.78 8.92
N PHE A 136 -23.72 -9.60 8.54
CA PHE A 136 -24.09 -8.35 9.20
C PHE A 136 -24.61 -7.34 8.18
N ALA A 137 -25.66 -6.63 8.54
CA ALA A 137 -26.18 -5.49 7.80
C ALA A 137 -25.49 -4.21 8.30
N CYS A 138 -24.97 -3.42 7.35
CA CYS A 138 -24.19 -2.20 7.59
C CYS A 138 -24.73 -1.06 6.71
N GLY A 139 -25.99 -0.65 6.93
CA GLY A 139 -26.69 0.28 6.03
C GLY A 139 -26.92 -0.35 4.65
N ASP A 140 -26.52 0.33 3.57
CA ASP A 140 -26.61 -0.18 2.19
C ASP A 140 -25.51 -1.20 1.83
N HIS A 141 -24.89 -1.80 2.83
CA HIS A 141 -23.79 -2.75 2.69
C HIS A 141 -24.04 -3.99 3.54
N MET A 142 -23.38 -5.08 3.17
CA MET A 142 -23.43 -6.33 3.91
C MET A 142 -22.01 -6.82 4.18
N ALA A 143 -21.72 -7.16 5.44
CA ALA A 143 -20.48 -7.82 5.82
C ALA A 143 -20.73 -9.33 5.97
N VAL A 144 -20.00 -10.14 5.20
CA VAL A 144 -20.16 -11.58 5.15
C VAL A 144 -18.91 -12.25 5.70
N VAL A 145 -19.08 -13.14 6.67
CA VAL A 145 -17.97 -13.85 7.33
C VAL A 145 -17.98 -15.30 6.93
N VAL A 146 -16.82 -15.79 6.52
CA VAL A 146 -16.56 -17.18 6.15
C VAL A 146 -15.35 -17.71 6.92
N GLU A 147 -15.31 -19.02 7.14
CA GLU A 147 -14.21 -19.71 7.82
C GLU A 147 -13.50 -20.70 6.89
N HIS A 148 -12.22 -20.92 7.17
CA HIS A 148 -11.38 -21.93 6.52
C HIS A 148 -11.45 -21.88 4.98
N VAL A 149 -11.24 -20.68 4.45
CA VAL A 149 -11.25 -20.40 3.01
C VAL A 149 -9.86 -20.61 2.41
N GLU A 150 -9.84 -21.21 1.24
CA GLU A 150 -8.63 -21.35 0.44
C GLU A 150 -8.41 -20.11 -0.43
N THR A 151 -7.17 -19.89 -0.87
CA THR A 151 -6.90 -18.80 -1.82
C THR A 151 -7.54 -19.09 -3.17
N ILE A 152 -7.83 -18.04 -3.95
CA ILE A 152 -8.32 -18.17 -5.33
C ILE A 152 -7.36 -19.01 -6.18
N ALA A 153 -6.04 -18.83 -6.01
CA ALA A 153 -5.00 -19.63 -6.65
C ALA A 153 -5.17 -21.13 -6.40
N LYS A 154 -5.39 -21.51 -5.15
CA LYS A 154 -5.51 -22.92 -4.77
C LYS A 154 -6.84 -23.51 -5.19
N ASN A 155 -7.94 -22.77 -4.98
CA ASN A 155 -9.26 -23.30 -5.28
C ASN A 155 -9.54 -23.36 -6.79
N ARG A 156 -9.27 -22.26 -7.51
CA ARG A 156 -9.64 -22.09 -8.93
C ARG A 156 -8.55 -22.51 -9.90
N TYR A 157 -7.29 -22.23 -9.58
CA TYR A 157 -6.15 -22.51 -10.48
C TYR A 157 -5.32 -23.72 -10.08
N LYS A 158 -5.68 -24.42 -8.98
CA LYS A 158 -4.97 -25.60 -8.45
C LYS A 158 -3.48 -25.34 -8.18
N GLN A 159 -3.13 -24.09 -7.88
CA GLN A 159 -1.77 -23.69 -7.53
C GLN A 159 -1.58 -23.73 -6.02
N ASN A 160 -0.45 -24.26 -5.56
CA ASN A 160 -0.14 -24.24 -4.13
C ASN A 160 0.06 -22.80 -3.65
N SER A 161 -0.58 -22.47 -2.54
CA SER A 161 -0.42 -21.19 -1.84
C SER A 161 0.03 -21.47 -0.41
N PRO A 162 1.04 -20.75 0.10
CA PRO A 162 1.42 -20.84 1.51
C PRO A 162 0.39 -20.18 2.44
N LEU A 163 -0.50 -19.34 1.89
CA LEU A 163 -1.51 -18.62 2.68
C LEU A 163 -2.71 -19.52 2.99
N HIS A 164 -3.11 -19.52 4.25
CA HIS A 164 -4.30 -20.20 4.73
C HIS A 164 -5.17 -19.18 5.49
N TYR A 165 -6.44 -19.06 5.11
CA TYR A 165 -7.37 -18.11 5.73
C TYR A 165 -8.23 -18.83 6.77
N HIS A 166 -8.02 -18.50 8.04
CA HIS A 166 -8.82 -19.02 9.15
C HIS A 166 -10.20 -18.36 9.14
N TYR A 167 -10.23 -17.04 9.05
CA TYR A 167 -11.45 -16.26 8.86
C TYR A 167 -11.25 -15.20 7.78
N ALA A 168 -12.30 -14.92 7.03
CA ALA A 168 -12.37 -13.78 6.14
C ALA A 168 -13.72 -13.09 6.30
N LEU A 169 -13.71 -11.77 6.36
CA LEU A 169 -14.89 -10.90 6.32
C LEU A 169 -14.81 -10.08 5.04
N ALA A 170 -15.80 -10.20 4.16
CA ALA A 170 -15.97 -9.32 3.02
C ALA A 170 -17.08 -8.31 3.28
N LEU A 171 -16.77 -7.02 3.14
CA LEU A 171 -17.77 -5.96 3.04
C LEU A 171 -18.18 -5.82 1.57
N ILE A 172 -19.46 -5.99 1.28
CA ILE A 172 -20.03 -5.98 -0.06
C ILE A 172 -21.04 -4.83 -0.14
N SER A 173 -20.96 -4.02 -1.20
CA SER A 173 -21.97 -3.00 -1.49
C SER A 173 -23.24 -3.66 -2.04
N SER A 174 -24.40 -3.35 -1.45
CA SER A 174 -25.67 -3.89 -1.92
C SER A 174 -26.09 -3.34 -3.29
N SER A 175 -25.60 -2.15 -3.67
CA SER A 175 -25.94 -1.52 -4.95
C SER A 175 -25.11 -2.07 -6.11
N THR A 176 -23.82 -2.33 -5.90
CA THR A 176 -22.92 -2.82 -6.96
C THR A 176 -22.69 -4.33 -6.90
N ASN A 177 -23.03 -4.97 -5.78
CA ASN A 177 -22.71 -6.36 -5.47
C ASN A 177 -21.20 -6.66 -5.59
N GLN A 178 -20.35 -5.68 -5.26
CA GLN A 178 -18.90 -5.81 -5.29
C GLN A 178 -18.30 -5.69 -3.88
N PRO A 179 -17.21 -6.43 -3.60
CA PRO A 179 -16.46 -6.24 -2.38
C PRO A 179 -15.81 -4.85 -2.35
N MET A 180 -15.76 -4.24 -1.17
CA MET A 180 -15.11 -2.96 -0.92
C MET A 180 -13.93 -3.07 0.05
N LEU A 181 -13.95 -4.14 0.85
CA LEU A 181 -12.96 -4.43 1.87
C LEU A 181 -13.01 -5.93 2.16
N ILE A 182 -11.85 -6.56 2.30
CA ILE A 182 -11.75 -7.90 2.86
C ILE A 182 -10.78 -7.88 4.03
N VAL A 183 -11.25 -8.25 5.21
CA VAL A 183 -10.41 -8.43 6.40
C VAL A 183 -10.18 -9.93 6.61
N THR A 184 -8.96 -10.32 6.97
CA THR A 184 -8.58 -11.73 7.09
C THR A 184 -7.81 -12.00 8.37
N LEU A 185 -8.02 -13.18 8.94
CA LEU A 185 -7.11 -13.83 9.87
C LEU A 185 -6.42 -14.96 9.10
N GLU A 186 -5.11 -14.86 8.91
CA GLU A 186 -4.36 -15.70 7.99
C GLU A 186 -3.04 -16.19 8.58
N THR A 187 -2.59 -17.36 8.12
CA THR A 187 -1.23 -17.86 8.37
C THR A 187 -0.47 -17.96 7.05
N GLY A 188 0.82 -17.66 7.10
CA GLY A 188 1.74 -17.83 5.97
C GLY A 188 2.82 -18.88 6.25
N ILE A 189 3.99 -18.70 5.62
CA ILE A 189 5.13 -19.65 5.70
C ILE A 189 5.69 -19.78 7.12
N THR A 190 5.58 -18.75 7.97
CA THR A 190 6.13 -18.74 9.33
C THR A 190 5.23 -19.44 10.35
N ALA A 191 4.03 -19.91 9.96
CA ALA A 191 2.99 -20.46 10.83
C ALA A 191 2.47 -19.52 11.94
N ASP A 192 2.93 -18.27 11.97
CA ASP A 192 2.34 -17.24 12.83
C ASP A 192 0.99 -16.75 12.24
N TYR A 193 0.10 -16.31 13.13
CA TYR A 193 -1.19 -15.72 12.76
C TYR A 193 -1.06 -14.21 12.55
N PHE A 194 -1.66 -13.74 11.47
CA PHE A 194 -1.65 -12.33 11.09
C PHE A 194 -3.05 -11.85 10.74
N LEU A 195 -3.28 -10.57 10.99
CA LEU A 195 -4.41 -9.85 10.43
C LEU A 195 -4.00 -9.20 9.10
N GLY A 196 -4.82 -9.38 8.08
CA GLY A 196 -4.62 -8.81 6.76
C GLY A 196 -5.85 -8.04 6.28
N ILE A 197 -5.63 -7.03 5.45
CA ILE A 197 -6.70 -6.30 4.74
C ILE A 197 -6.41 -6.31 3.25
N PHE A 198 -7.45 -6.53 2.45
CA PHE A 198 -7.48 -6.21 1.03
C PHE A 198 -8.44 -5.06 0.77
N THR A 199 -8.00 -4.07 0.01
CA THR A 199 -8.81 -2.92 -0.41
C THR A 199 -9.61 -3.22 -1.68
N GLU A 200 -10.47 -2.30 -2.09
CA GLU A 200 -11.22 -2.34 -3.36
C GLU A 200 -10.33 -2.45 -4.62
N THR A 201 -9.07 -2.02 -4.50
CA THR A 201 -8.04 -2.13 -5.55
C THR A 201 -7.26 -3.45 -5.52
N GLY A 202 -7.57 -4.35 -4.58
CA GLY A 202 -6.87 -5.63 -4.39
C GLY A 202 -5.54 -5.53 -3.64
N GLU A 203 -5.13 -4.32 -3.22
CA GLU A 203 -3.90 -4.14 -2.44
C GLU A 203 -4.00 -4.80 -1.07
N ARG A 204 -2.93 -5.50 -0.66
CA ARG A 204 -2.85 -6.19 0.63
C ARG A 204 -2.03 -5.42 1.65
N PHE A 205 -2.59 -5.21 2.83
CA PHE A 205 -1.93 -4.63 3.99
C PHE A 205 -1.87 -5.65 5.14
N ASN A 206 -0.71 -5.78 5.77
CA ASN A 206 -0.54 -6.59 6.98
C ASN A 206 -0.74 -5.68 8.20
N LEU A 207 -1.67 -6.04 9.08
CA LEU A 207 -2.00 -5.29 10.30
C LEU A 207 -1.21 -5.74 11.53
N GLY A 208 -0.39 -6.78 11.40
CA GLY A 208 0.46 -7.30 12.45
C GLY A 208 0.11 -8.72 12.85
N ARG A 209 0.99 -9.29 13.67
CA ARG A 209 0.84 -10.60 14.28
C ARG A 209 -0.20 -10.54 15.40
N VAL A 210 -0.97 -11.62 15.55
CA VAL A 210 -1.92 -11.79 16.66
C VAL A 210 -1.71 -13.14 17.33
N ASP A 211 -2.02 -13.22 18.62
CA ASP A 211 -1.95 -14.48 19.38
C ASP A 211 -3.36 -15.05 19.66
N ASP A 212 -4.40 -14.20 19.69
CA ASP A 212 -5.80 -14.62 19.77
C ASP A 212 -6.35 -14.93 18.38
N VAL A 213 -6.85 -16.15 18.20
CA VAL A 213 -7.38 -16.66 16.93
C VAL A 213 -8.87 -16.99 17.03
N SER A 214 -9.54 -16.55 18.09
CA SER A 214 -10.97 -16.75 18.27
C SER A 214 -11.78 -15.95 17.24
N LEU A 215 -12.96 -16.49 16.88
CA LEU A 215 -13.89 -15.79 16.01
C LEU A 215 -14.32 -14.45 16.60
N ASP A 216 -14.55 -14.36 17.91
CA ASP A 216 -15.00 -13.13 18.56
C ASP A 216 -13.93 -12.03 18.52
N PHE A 217 -12.65 -12.40 18.72
CA PHE A 217 -11.53 -11.48 18.52
C PHE A 217 -11.47 -10.99 17.07
N PHE A 218 -11.53 -11.91 16.11
CA PHE A 218 -11.50 -11.56 14.69
C PHE A 218 -12.66 -10.62 14.31
N LEU A 219 -13.88 -10.93 14.76
CA LEU A 219 -15.07 -10.12 14.49
C LEU A 219 -14.94 -8.72 15.07
N ASN A 220 -14.45 -8.57 16.30
CA ASN A 220 -14.24 -7.25 16.89
C ASN A 220 -13.31 -6.40 16.02
N VAL A 221 -12.17 -6.96 15.61
CA VAL A 221 -11.21 -6.23 14.75
C VAL A 221 -11.79 -5.95 13.36
N ALA A 222 -12.42 -6.95 12.73
CA ALA A 222 -12.94 -6.81 11.37
C ALA A 222 -14.11 -5.82 11.29
N LEU A 223 -15.03 -5.84 12.27
CA LEU A 223 -16.15 -4.90 12.33
C LEU A 223 -15.70 -3.47 12.64
N ASN A 224 -14.66 -3.28 13.47
CA ASN A 224 -14.03 -1.97 13.61
C ASN A 224 -13.49 -1.46 12.27
N LYS A 225 -12.90 -2.32 11.44
CA LYS A 225 -12.42 -1.92 10.10
C LYS A 225 -13.55 -1.62 9.12
N VAL A 226 -14.68 -2.30 9.24
CA VAL A 226 -15.89 -1.96 8.48
C VAL A 226 -16.44 -0.60 8.91
N SER A 227 -16.53 -0.36 10.22
CA SER A 227 -16.93 0.92 10.81
C SER A 227 -16.03 2.07 10.32
N ASP A 228 -14.70 1.88 10.36
CA ASP A 228 -13.72 2.83 9.83
C ASP A 228 -13.94 3.12 8.33
N LYS A 229 -14.15 2.07 7.52
CA LYS A 229 -14.32 2.18 6.05
C LYS A 229 -15.61 2.89 5.67
N LEU A 230 -16.70 2.70 6.43
CA LEU A 230 -18.01 3.27 6.15
C LEU A 230 -18.26 4.60 6.88
N GLY A 231 -17.45 4.96 7.89
CA GLY A 231 -17.69 6.13 8.72
C GLY A 231 -18.94 6.00 9.60
N ILE A 232 -19.31 4.78 10.00
CA ILE A 232 -20.49 4.47 10.84
C ILE A 232 -20.06 3.93 12.21
N SER A 233 -20.94 3.95 13.21
CA SER A 233 -20.67 3.30 14.50
C SER A 233 -20.73 1.77 14.38
N THR A 234 -19.90 1.04 15.13
CA THR A 234 -20.01 -0.42 15.24
C THR A 234 -21.36 -0.86 15.81
N ASP A 235 -21.98 -0.04 16.65
CA ASP A 235 -23.33 -0.31 17.20
C ASP A 235 -24.44 -0.32 16.13
N SER A 236 -24.19 0.30 14.97
CA SER A 236 -25.14 0.28 13.84
C SER A 236 -25.00 -0.97 12.96
N ILE A 237 -24.00 -1.82 13.23
CA ILE A 237 -23.78 -3.06 12.49
C ILE A 237 -24.60 -4.17 13.14
N MET A 238 -25.65 -4.60 12.44
CA MET A 238 -26.62 -5.55 12.97
C MET A 238 -26.36 -6.96 12.43
N SER A 239 -26.22 -7.95 13.32
CA SER A 239 -26.17 -9.35 12.90
C SER A 239 -27.49 -9.75 12.24
N VAL A 240 -27.42 -10.35 11.06
CA VAL A 240 -28.56 -10.96 10.38
C VAL A 240 -28.58 -12.42 10.78
N SER A 241 -29.69 -12.85 11.40
CA SER A 241 -29.94 -14.23 11.82
C SER A 241 -30.30 -15.13 10.64
#